data_AF-A0A378XHV2-F1
#
_entry.id   AF-A0A378XHV2-F1
#
_cell.length_a   1.000
_cell.length_b   1.000
_cell.length_c   1.000
_cell.angle_alpha   90.00
_cell.angle_beta   90.00
_cell.angle_gamma   90.00
#
_symmetry.space_group_name_H-M   'P 1'
#
loop_
_entity.id
_entity.type
_entity.pdbx_description
1 polymer ?
#
loop_
_entity_poly.entity_id
_entity_poly.type
_entity_poly.pdbx_seq_one_letter_code
_entity_poly.pdbx_strand_id
1 'polypeptide(L)'
;MDDFGRLAEEAPALLQQGQAALEKLIPHIDLARIQAQHYGYDDIRLYPFLRHISAAAGIEFPPVTQAYMDLMSAASKVPTYVQMGEAKSI
;
A
#
# COMPACT_ATOMS: atom_id res chain seq x y z
N MET A 1 12.14 -7.69 -28.81
CA MET A 1 11.43 -7.20 -27.62
C MET A 1 12.07 -7.91 -26.44
N ASP A 2 12.68 -7.17 -25.53
CA ASP A 2 13.27 -7.74 -24.33
C ASP A 2 12.21 -7.92 -23.23
N ASP A 3 12.59 -8.56 -22.13
CA ASP A 3 11.67 -8.84 -21.02
C ASP A 3 11.11 -7.55 -20.41
N PHE A 4 11.89 -6.47 -20.39
CA PHE A 4 11.44 -5.18 -19.86
C PHE A 4 10.34 -4.56 -20.72
N GLY A 5 10.51 -4.57 -22.05
CA GLY A 5 9.49 -4.12 -22.99
C GLY A 5 8.17 -4.89 -22.83
N ARG A 6 8.25 -6.20 -22.53
CA ARG A 6 7.04 -7.03 -22.30
C ARG A 6 6.32 -6.64 -21.04
N LEU A 7 7.07 -6.47 -19.95
CA LEU A 7 6.51 -6.02 -18.68
C LEU A 7 5.89 -4.63 -18.78
N ALA A 8 6.46 -3.74 -19.60
CA ALA A 8 5.88 -2.42 -19.84
C ALA A 8 4.52 -2.48 -20.54
N GLU A 9 4.33 -3.41 -21.50
CA GLU A 9 3.04 -3.63 -22.16
C GLU A 9 2.00 -4.27 -21.22
N GLU A 10 2.44 -5.16 -20.33
CA GLU A 10 1.58 -5.83 -19.34
C GLU A 10 1.25 -4.92 -18.13
N ALA A 11 2.04 -3.88 -17.87
CA ALA A 11 1.95 -3.04 -16.68
C ALA A 11 0.55 -2.46 -16.43
N PRO A 12 -0.20 -1.92 -17.43
CA PRO A 12 -1.54 -1.40 -17.18
C PRO A 12 -2.51 -2.47 -16.66
N ALA A 13 -2.43 -3.69 -17.19
CA ALA A 13 -3.28 -4.79 -16.75
C ALA A 13 -2.90 -5.26 -15.33
N LEU A 14 -1.60 -5.31 -15.02
CA LEU A 14 -1.11 -5.64 -13.67
C LEU A 14 -1.53 -4.58 -12.64
N LEU A 15 -1.50 -3.29 -12.99
CA LEU A 15 -2.00 -2.22 -12.14
C LEU A 15 -3.49 -2.38 -11.86
N GLN A 16 -4.30 -2.67 -12.87
CA GLN A 16 -5.74 -2.89 -12.70
C GLN A 16 -6.04 -4.11 -11.80
N GLN A 17 -5.28 -5.20 -11.96
CA GLN A 17 -5.38 -6.38 -11.09
C GLN A 17 -4.98 -6.06 -9.65
N GLY A 18 -3.93 -5.26 -9.46
CA GLY A 18 -3.52 -4.74 -8.16
C GLY A 18 -4.62 -3.92 -7.50
N GLN A 19 -5.24 -3.01 -8.24
CA GLN A 19 -6.37 -2.21 -7.75
C GLN A 19 -7.53 -3.09 -7.28
N ALA A 20 -7.91 -4.09 -8.09
CA ALA A 20 -8.98 -5.03 -7.73
C ALA A 20 -8.61 -5.89 -6.50
N ALA A 21 -7.33 -6.19 -6.29
CA ALA A 21 -6.87 -6.89 -5.10
C ALA A 21 -6.93 -6.00 -3.84
N LEU A 22 -6.62 -4.71 -3.95
CA LEU A 22 -6.77 -3.74 -2.85
C LEU A 22 -8.23 -3.59 -2.41
N GLU A 23 -9.18 -3.59 -3.35
CA GLU A 23 -10.62 -3.58 -3.04
C GLU A 23 -11.05 -4.83 -2.26
N LYS A 24 -10.54 -6.01 -2.65
CA LYS A 24 -10.82 -7.27 -1.95
C LYS A 24 -10.19 -7.33 -0.55
N LEU A 25 -9.17 -6.53 -0.28
CA LEU A 25 -8.52 -6.47 1.03
C LEU A 25 -9.39 -5.74 2.07
N ILE A 26 -10.22 -4.78 1.65
CA ILE A 26 -11.03 -3.92 2.53
C ILE A 26 -11.76 -4.69 3.66
N PRO A 27 -12.55 -5.75 3.40
CA PRO A 27 -13.29 -6.44 4.45
C PRO A 27 -12.41 -7.17 5.48
N HIS A 28 -11.11 -7.31 5.22
CA HIS A 28 -10.15 -7.96 6.10
C HIS A 28 -9.37 -6.96 6.97
N ILE A 29 -9.55 -5.66 6.75
CA ILE A 29 -8.90 -4.61 7.54
C ILE A 29 -9.82 -4.20 8.69
N ASP A 30 -9.41 -4.54 9.90
CA ASP A 30 -10.05 -4.05 11.13
C ASP A 30 -9.34 -2.78 11.62
N LEU A 31 -9.82 -1.61 11.19
CA LEU A 31 -9.23 -0.33 11.59
C LEU A 31 -9.36 -0.06 13.10
N ALA A 32 -10.44 -0.51 13.74
CA ALA A 32 -10.64 -0.29 15.17
C ALA A 32 -9.58 -1.02 15.99
N ARG A 33 -9.25 -2.26 15.58
CA ARG A 33 -8.15 -3.04 16.17
C ARG A 33 -6.80 -2.33 16.03
N ILE A 34 -6.51 -1.78 14.84
CA ILE A 34 -5.25 -1.07 14.60
C ILE A 34 -5.17 0.24 15.39
N GLN A 35 -6.27 0.99 15.48
CA GLN A 35 -6.35 2.21 16.31
C GLN A 35 -6.13 1.92 17.79
N ALA A 36 -6.62 0.78 18.27
CA ALA A 36 -6.36 0.27 19.62
C ALA A 36 -4.93 -0.27 19.82
N GLN A 37 -4.06 -0.18 18.80
CA GLN A 37 -2.68 -0.67 18.81
C GLN A 37 -2.55 -2.18 19.06
N HIS A 38 -3.57 -2.95 18.68
CA HIS A 38 -3.56 -4.41 18.77
C HIS A 38 -3.06 -5.03 17.47
N TYR A 39 -1.74 -5.13 17.32
CA TYR A 39 -1.12 -5.66 16.10
C TYR A 39 -1.00 -7.19 16.13
N GLY A 40 -1.15 -7.78 14.95
CA GLY A 40 -0.96 -9.20 14.69
C GLY A 40 0.16 -9.44 13.69
N TYR A 41 0.46 -10.72 13.47
CA TYR A 41 1.49 -11.13 12.51
C TYR A 41 1.18 -10.66 11.08
N ASP A 42 -0.10 -10.61 10.71
CA ASP A 42 -0.52 -10.13 9.40
C ASP A 42 -0.16 -8.66 9.18
N ASP A 43 -0.24 -7.81 10.20
CA ASP A 43 0.09 -6.39 10.08
C ASP A 43 1.60 -6.19 9.83
N ILE A 44 2.42 -7.03 10.47
CA ILE A 44 3.89 -7.05 10.29
C ILE A 44 4.26 -7.39 8.84
N ARG A 45 3.46 -8.19 8.14
CA ARG A 45 3.72 -8.58 6.74
C ARG A 45 3.05 -7.65 5.74
N LEU A 46 1.80 -7.30 6.00
CA LEU A 46 0.95 -6.54 5.11
C LEU A 46 1.46 -5.10 4.98
N TYR A 47 1.82 -4.45 6.10
CA TYR A 47 2.26 -3.06 6.03
C TYR A 47 3.52 -2.87 5.16
N PRO A 48 4.62 -3.62 5.35
CA PRO A 48 5.77 -3.52 4.46
C PRO A 48 5.43 -3.78 2.99
N PHE A 49 4.54 -4.73 2.70
CA PHE A 49 4.11 -5.02 1.34
C PHE A 49 3.37 -3.84 0.69
N LEU A 50 2.35 -3.31 1.36
CA LEU A 50 1.60 -2.13 0.88
C LEU A 50 2.50 -0.90 0.77
N ARG A 51 3.43 -0.73 1.73
CA ARG A 51 4.45 0.30 1.67
C ARG A 51 5.27 0.19 0.38
N HIS A 52 5.76 -0.98 -0.01
CA HIS A 52 6.52 -1.13 -1.25
C HIS A 52 5.68 -0.81 -2.48
N ILE A 53 4.43 -1.27 -2.51
CA ILE A 53 3.50 -0.98 -3.61
C ILE A 53 3.25 0.51 -3.76
N SER A 54 3.27 1.29 -2.66
CA SER A 54 3.08 2.75 -2.73
C SER A 54 4.11 3.50 -3.59
N ALA A 55 5.23 2.86 -3.98
CA ALA A 55 6.18 3.44 -4.94
C ALA A 55 5.71 3.30 -6.41
N ALA A 56 4.75 2.43 -6.70
CA ALA A 56 4.26 2.20 -8.05
C ALA A 56 3.41 3.40 -8.50
N ALA A 57 3.80 4.05 -9.60
CA ALA A 57 3.03 5.13 -10.18
C ALA A 57 1.65 4.63 -10.65
N GLY A 58 0.59 5.37 -10.31
CA GLY A 58 -0.78 5.07 -10.74
C GLY A 58 -1.54 4.05 -9.91
N ILE A 59 -0.98 3.56 -8.80
CA ILE A 59 -1.75 2.79 -7.82
C ILE A 59 -2.55 3.74 -6.93
N GLU A 60 -3.82 3.44 -6.68
CA GLU A 60 -4.68 4.23 -5.79
C GLU A 60 -5.12 3.36 -4.62
N PHE A 61 -4.81 3.75 -3.39
CA PHE A 61 -5.25 2.99 -2.22
C PHE A 61 -6.70 3.33 -1.86
N PRO A 62 -7.60 2.34 -1.73
CA PRO A 62 -8.94 2.58 -1.23
C PRO A 62 -8.90 3.24 0.17
N PRO A 63 -9.88 4.08 0.54
CA PRO A 63 -9.81 4.87 1.77
C PRO A 63 -9.52 4.08 3.05
N VAL A 64 -10.10 2.87 3.17
CA VAL A 64 -9.86 1.96 4.32
C VAL A 64 -8.41 1.48 4.36
N THR A 65 -7.86 1.11 3.20
CA THR A 65 -6.46 0.67 3.07
C THR A 65 -5.48 1.82 3.31
N GLN A 66 -5.79 3.02 2.81
CA GLN A 66 -5.00 4.21 3.07
C GLN A 66 -4.97 4.55 4.57
N ALA A 67 -6.14 4.56 5.24
CA ALA A 67 -6.21 4.80 6.68
C ALA A 67 -5.41 3.76 7.49
N TYR A 68 -5.46 2.49 7.08
CA TYR A 68 -4.63 1.44 7.67
C TYR A 68 -3.13 1.75 7.51
N MET A 69 -2.70 2.11 6.30
CA MET A 69 -1.30 2.46 6.02
C MET A 69 -0.84 3.68 6.82
N ASP A 70 -1.68 4.69 7.01
CA ASP A 70 -1.36 5.88 7.79
C ASP A 70 -1.16 5.56 9.27
N LEU A 71 -2.04 4.73 9.85
CA LEU A 71 -1.92 4.26 11.24
C LEU A 71 -0.64 3.45 11.43
N MET A 72 -0.36 2.50 10.53
CA MET A 72 0.84 1.66 10.61
C MET A 72 2.13 2.45 10.37
N SER A 73 2.11 3.43 9.46
CA SER A 73 3.19 4.39 9.25
C SER A 73 3.51 5.16 10.53
N ALA A 74 2.48 5.72 11.17
CA ALA A 74 2.63 6.48 12.41
C ALA A 74 3.12 5.60 13.58
N ALA A 75 2.65 4.36 13.69
CA ALA A 75 3.04 3.41 14.73
C ALA A 75 4.48 2.92 14.55
N SER A 76 4.86 2.52 13.32
CA SER A 76 6.19 1.98 13.00
C SER A 76 7.28 3.03 12.83
N LYS A 77 6.90 4.31 12.65
CA LYS A 77 7.81 5.41 12.27
C LYS A 77 8.50 5.18 10.93
N VAL A 78 7.86 4.41 10.06
CA VAL A 78 8.37 4.11 8.71
C VAL A 78 7.34 4.62 7.71
N PRO A 79 7.54 5.79 7.06
CA PRO A 79 6.58 6.36 6.12
C PRO A 79 6.49 5.59 4.80
N THR A 80 5.34 5.69 4.13
CA THR A 80 5.15 5.20 2.75
C THR A 80 6.00 5.98 1.76
N TYR A 81 6.24 5.46 0.55
CA TYR A 81 7.06 6.18 -0.44
C TYR A 81 6.37 7.45 -0.95
N VAL A 82 5.04 7.48 -0.98
CA VAL A 82 4.24 8.69 -1.26
C VAL A 82 4.47 9.74 -0.16
N GLN A 83 4.29 9.37 1.10
CA GLN A 83 4.52 10.27 2.26
C GLN A 83 5.95 10.82 2.30
N MET A 84 6.94 10.00 1.91
CA MET A 84 8.34 10.46 1.81
C MET A 84 8.56 11.48 0.69
N GLY A 85 7.81 11.38 -0.42
CA GLY A 85 7.82 12.35 -1.51
C GLY A 85 7.22 13.69 -1.11
N GLU A 86 6.14 13.67 -0.33
CA GLU A 86 5.46 14.86 0.21
C GLU A 86 6.31 15.59 1.26
N ALA A 87 7.06 14.85 2.09
CA ALA A 87 7.93 15.41 3.13
C ALA A 87 9.14 16.22 2.60
N LYS A 88 9.37 16.28 1.28
CA LYS A 88 10.46 17.05 0.66
C LYS A 88 10.14 18.52 0.33
N SER A 89 9.01 19.06 0.81
CA SER A 89 8.77 20.51 0.79
C SER A 89 9.24 21.14 2.10
N ILE A 90 10.54 21.42 2.20
CA ILE A 90 11.13 22.30 3.24
C ILE A 90 12.13 23.23 2.56
#